data_AF-A0A2V8SQC5-F1
#
_entry.id   AF-A0A2V8SQC5-F1
#
_cell.length_a   1.000
_cell.length_b   1.000
_cell.length_c   1.000
_cell.angle_alpha   90.00
_cell.angle_beta   90.00
_cell.angle_gamma   90.00
#
_symmetry.space_group_name_H-M   'P 1'
#
loop_
_entity.id
_entity.type
_entity.pdbx_description
1 polymer ?
#
loop_
_entity_poly.entity_id
_entity_poly.type
_entity_poly.pdbx_seq_one_letter_code
_entity_poly.pdbx_strand_id
1 'polypeptide(L)'
;MAMLVVFYVRQQVIYFVLSTAFLIVYIFTLIGWVMQRRNTVSIYEKGIGHRSFVAAWDEIQSVTADPKAGITIVKTNGGSVTIPKTIADVDQISLAIKNHLG
;
A
#
# COMPACT_ATOMS: atom_id res chain seq x y z
N MET A 1 -3.90 1.21 -55.13
CA MET A 1 -4.56 2.02 -54.08
C MET A 1 -5.18 1.16 -52.98
N ALA A 2 -6.08 0.21 -53.29
CA ALA A 2 -6.74 -0.64 -52.28
C ALA A 2 -5.76 -1.43 -51.35
N MET A 3 -4.66 -1.94 -51.90
CA MET A 3 -3.67 -2.71 -51.13
C MET A 3 -2.94 -1.86 -50.07
N LEU A 4 -2.65 -0.59 -50.36
CA LEU A 4 -2.01 0.34 -49.40
C LEU A 4 -2.96 0.71 -48.25
N VAL A 5 -4.25 0.87 -48.54
CA VAL A 5 -5.28 1.16 -47.52
C VAL A 5 -5.43 -0.01 -46.54
N VAL A 6 -5.45 -1.25 -47.03
CA VAL A 6 -5.56 -2.43 -46.18
C VAL A 6 -4.36 -2.61 -45.25
N PHE A 7 -3.14 -2.35 -45.75
CA PHE A 7 -1.94 -2.38 -44.90
C PHE A 7 -1.96 -1.30 -43.81
N TYR A 8 -2.42 -0.09 -44.15
CA TYR A 8 -2.51 1.01 -43.21
C TYR A 8 -3.53 0.73 -42.10
N VAL A 9 -4.71 0.20 -42.46
CA VAL A 9 -5.74 -0.19 -41.49
C VAL A 9 -5.25 -1.32 -40.58
N ARG A 10 -4.58 -2.34 -41.14
CA ARG A 10 -4.03 -3.46 -40.35
C ARG A 10 -3.01 -2.98 -39.31
N GLN A 11 -2.15 -2.04 -39.68
CA GLN A 11 -1.13 -1.51 -38.79
C GLN A 11 -1.76 -0.68 -37.65
N GLN A 12 -2.80 0.11 -37.93
CA GLN A 12 -3.52 0.86 -36.89
C GLN A 12 -4.24 -0.03 -35.88
N VAL A 13 -4.81 -1.16 -36.33
CA VAL A 13 -5.46 -2.12 -35.42
C VAL A 13 -4.47 -2.71 -34.41
N ILE A 14 -3.24 -3.00 -34.83
CA ILE A 14 -2.19 -3.50 -33.91
C ILE A 14 -1.84 -2.44 -32.86
N TYR A 15 -1.64 -1.19 -33.28
CA TYR A 15 -1.37 -0.09 -32.34
C TYR A 15 -2.54 0.16 -31.39
N PHE A 16 -3.78 0.03 -31.87
CA PHE A 16 -4.97 0.16 -31.03
C PHE A 16 -5.00 -0.89 -29.93
N VAL A 17 -4.78 -2.17 -30.27
CA VAL A 17 -4.72 -3.27 -29.29
C VAL A 17 -3.56 -3.07 -28.29
N LEU A 18 -2.40 -2.63 -28.77
CA LEU A 18 -1.25 -2.35 -27.90
C LEU A 18 -1.58 -1.22 -26.90
N SER A 19 -2.19 -0.14 -27.38
CA SER A 19 -2.55 1.01 -26.54
C SER A 19 -3.59 0.66 -25.48
N THR A 20 -4.56 -0.20 -25.81
CA THR A 20 -5.58 -0.67 -24.86
C THR A 20 -4.96 -1.57 -23.79
N ALA A 21 -4.00 -2.43 -24.14
CA ALA A 21 -3.26 -3.22 -23.15
C ALA A 21 -2.48 -2.32 -22.17
N PHE A 22 -1.78 -1.30 -22.67
CA PHE A 22 -1.09 -0.33 -21.82
C PHE A 22 -2.04 0.48 -20.95
N LEU A 23 -3.21 0.89 -21.48
CA LEU A 23 -4.23 1.59 -20.72
C LEU A 23 -4.72 0.77 -19.53
N ILE A 24 -4.97 -0.54 -19.74
CA ILE A 24 -5.41 -1.44 -18.67
C ILE A 24 -4.35 -1.52 -17.57
N VAL A 25 -3.08 -1.76 -17.94
CA VAL A 25 -1.97 -1.79 -16.97
C VAL A 25 -1.86 -0.48 -16.21
N TYR A 26 -1.99 0.65 -16.91
CA TYR A 26 -1.95 1.98 -16.31
C TYR A 26 -3.09 2.21 -15.30
N ILE A 27 -4.30 1.76 -15.60
CA ILE A 27 -5.44 1.86 -14.68
C ILE A 27 -5.16 1.02 -13.42
N PHE A 28 -4.66 -0.21 -13.56
CA PHE A 28 -4.34 -1.06 -12.41
C PHE A 28 -3.22 -0.46 -11.55
N THR A 29 -2.17 0.09 -12.14
CA THR A 29 -1.10 0.75 -11.39
C THR A 29 -1.60 2.01 -10.68
N LEU A 30 -2.47 2.80 -11.31
CA LEU A 30 -3.07 3.98 -10.70
C LEU A 30 -3.99 3.62 -9.53
N ILE A 31 -4.83 2.58 -9.67
CA ILE A 31 -5.68 2.08 -8.57
C ILE A 31 -4.81 1.57 -7.41
N GLY A 32 -3.79 0.77 -7.71
CA GLY A 32 -2.83 0.28 -6.71
C GLY A 32 -2.16 1.43 -5.97
N TRP A 33 -1.70 2.45 -6.68
CA TRP A 33 -1.08 3.64 -6.12
C TRP A 33 -2.01 4.43 -5.21
N VAL A 34 -3.26 4.67 -5.65
CA VAL A 34 -4.26 5.39 -4.85
C VAL A 34 -4.61 4.61 -3.58
N MET A 35 -4.70 3.28 -3.68
CA MET A 35 -5.00 2.43 -2.53
C MET A 35 -3.83 2.39 -1.54
N GLN A 36 -2.59 2.37 -2.02
CA GLN A 36 -1.39 2.43 -1.19
C GLN A 36 -1.25 3.77 -0.47
N ARG A 37 -1.55 4.89 -1.15
CA ARG A 37 -1.53 6.24 -0.57
C ARG A 37 -2.54 6.43 0.57
N ARG A 38 -3.59 5.61 0.63
CA ARG A 38 -4.58 5.64 1.73
C ARG A 38 -4.16 4.86 2.98
N ASN A 39 -3.10 4.05 2.91
CA ASN A 39 -2.63 3.21 4.02
C ASN A 39 -1.47 3.86 4.80
N THR A 40 -1.40 5.18 4.89
CA THR A 40 -0.32 5.85 5.64
C THR A 40 -0.55 5.72 7.16
N VAL A 41 0.50 5.34 7.89
CA VAL A 41 0.56 5.37 9.36
C VAL A 41 1.17 6.71 9.78
N SER A 42 0.54 7.39 10.73
CA SER A 42 1.07 8.63 11.33
C SER A 42 1.60 8.32 12.73
N ILE A 43 2.88 8.61 12.97
CA ILE A 43 3.50 8.53 14.29
C ILE A 43 3.41 9.90 14.94
N TYR A 44 2.93 9.94 16.19
CA TYR A 44 2.80 11.13 17.01
C TYR A 44 3.68 10.99 18.26
N GLU A 45 4.03 12.10 18.90
CA GLU A 45 4.88 12.10 20.10
C GLU A 45 4.30 11.25 21.24
N LYS A 46 2.98 11.04 21.30
CA LYS A 46 2.29 10.25 22.33
C LYS A 46 1.59 8.99 21.81
N GLY A 47 1.78 8.60 20.54
CA GLY A 47 1.14 7.40 20.01
C GLY A 47 1.20 7.22 18.50
N ILE A 48 0.35 6.34 17.97
CA ILE A 48 0.28 5.98 16.55
C ILE A 48 -1.16 6.03 16.05
N GLY A 49 -1.37 6.57 14.85
CA GLY A 49 -2.65 6.57 14.13
C GLY A 49 -2.59 5.86 12.77
N HIS A 50 -3.53 4.96 12.50
CA HIS A 50 -3.69 4.30 11.19
C HIS A 50 -5.17 4.06 10.83
N ARG A 51 -5.63 4.67 9.72
CA ARG A 51 -6.96 4.58 9.06
C ARG A 51 -8.19 4.90 9.94
N SER A 52 -8.31 4.31 11.12
CA SER A 52 -9.30 4.61 12.18
C SER A 52 -8.85 4.10 13.57
N PHE A 53 -7.62 3.62 13.69
CA PHE A 53 -7.04 3.12 14.93
C PHE A 53 -6.04 4.13 15.45
N VAL A 54 -6.24 4.60 16.68
CA VAL A 54 -5.29 5.45 17.40
C VAL A 54 -4.91 4.73 18.67
N ALA A 55 -3.63 4.56 18.94
CA ALA A 55 -3.10 3.93 20.15
C ALA A 55 -2.08 4.86 20.81
N ALA A 56 -2.24 5.13 22.10
CA ALA A 56 -1.18 5.77 22.88
C ALA A 56 -0.07 4.76 23.19
N TRP A 57 1.17 5.23 23.41
CA TRP A 57 2.29 4.35 23.73
C TRP A 57 2.03 3.45 24.93
N ASP A 58 1.42 4.01 25.98
CA ASP A 58 1.08 3.31 27.23
C ASP A 58 0.00 2.22 27.04
N GLU A 59 -0.76 2.27 25.94
CA GLU A 59 -1.78 1.28 25.61
C GLU A 59 -1.24 0.11 24.78
N ILE A 60 0.00 0.18 24.30
CA ILE A 60 0.60 -0.85 23.45
C ILE A 60 1.24 -1.91 24.33
N GLN A 61 0.60 -3.08 24.39
CA GLN A 61 1.05 -4.19 25.22
C GLN A 61 2.15 -5.01 24.54
N SER A 62 2.00 -5.28 23.25
CA SER A 62 2.99 -6.04 22.49
C SER A 62 2.94 -5.72 21.00
N VAL A 63 4.10 -5.90 20.37
CA VAL A 63 4.30 -5.64 18.95
C VAL A 63 4.97 -6.86 18.33
N THR A 64 4.23 -7.56 17.48
CA THR A 64 4.72 -8.74 16.77
C THR A 64 4.96 -8.38 15.32
N ALA A 65 6.23 -8.42 14.89
CA ALA A 65 6.58 -8.27 13.49
C ALA A 65 6.54 -9.64 12.81
N ASP A 66 5.58 -9.83 11.91
CA ASP A 66 5.49 -11.02 11.06
C ASP A 66 6.04 -10.69 9.66
N PRO A 67 7.04 -11.44 9.17
CA PRO A 67 7.63 -11.21 7.85
C PRO A 67 6.63 -11.31 6.67
N LYS A 68 5.48 -11.98 6.84
CA LYS A 68 4.45 -12.12 5.80
C LYS A 68 3.25 -11.17 5.97
N ALA A 69 2.84 -10.90 7.21
CA ALA A 69 1.63 -10.12 7.48
C ALA A 69 1.89 -8.64 7.82
N GLY A 70 3.12 -8.29 8.22
CA GLY A 70 3.48 -6.93 8.67
C GLY A 70 3.55 -6.84 10.20
N ILE A 71 3.24 -5.68 10.77
CA ILE A 71 3.35 -5.44 12.22
C ILE A 71 1.97 -5.54 12.86
N THR A 72 1.78 -6.48 13.79
CA THR A 72 0.58 -6.53 14.61
C THR A 72 0.83 -5.83 15.93
N ILE A 73 0.06 -4.78 16.19
CA ILE A 73 0.05 -4.04 17.45
C ILE A 73 -1.15 -4.51 18.25
N VAL A 74 -0.92 -4.98 19.48
CA VAL A 74 -1.98 -5.40 20.41
C VAL A 74 -2.10 -4.37 21.52
N LYS A 75 -3.31 -3.83 21.69
CA LYS A 75 -3.65 -2.95 22.81
C LYS A 75 -3.96 -3.75 24.08
N THR A 76 -3.72 -3.14 25.23
CA THR A 76 -4.13 -3.65 26.55
C THR A 76 -5.64 -3.91 26.64
N ASN A 77 -6.45 -3.16 25.89
CA ASN A 77 -7.92 -3.32 25.84
C ASN A 77 -8.38 -4.47 24.91
N GLY A 78 -7.47 -5.31 24.41
CA GLY A 78 -7.78 -6.45 23.53
C GLY A 78 -7.98 -6.11 22.05
N GLY A 79 -7.92 -4.83 21.67
CA GLY A 79 -7.96 -4.41 20.27
C GLY A 79 -6.63 -4.68 19.57
N SER A 80 -6.64 -5.43 18.47
CA SER A 80 -5.45 -5.67 17.64
C SER A 80 -5.59 -5.01 16.27
N VAL A 81 -4.49 -4.42 15.78
CA VAL A 81 -4.40 -3.92 14.40
C VAL A 81 -3.14 -4.46 13.77
N THR A 82 -3.33 -5.13 12.63
CA THR A 82 -2.24 -5.55 11.75
C THR A 82 -1.99 -4.46 10.72
N ILE A 83 -0.82 -3.84 10.81
CA ILE A 83 -0.27 -2.90 9.84
C ILE A 83 0.38 -3.73 8.73
N PRO A 84 -0.21 -3.80 7.53
CA PRO A 84 0.32 -4.62 6.45
C PRO A 84 1.66 -4.09 5.93
N LYS A 85 2.53 -5.00 5.47
CA LYS A 85 3.86 -4.68 4.89
C LYS A 85 3.81 -3.82 3.61
N THR A 86 2.62 -3.60 3.04
CA THR A 86 2.42 -2.73 1.87
C THR A 86 2.61 -1.24 2.17
N ILE A 87 2.70 -0.89 3.45
CA ILE A 87 2.96 0.47 3.92
C ILE A 87 4.46 0.73 3.78
N ALA A 88 4.81 1.88 3.20
CA ALA A 88 6.22 2.29 3.10
C ALA A 88 6.82 2.50 4.51
N ASP A 89 8.10 2.19 4.69
CA ASP A 89 8.84 2.43 5.93
C ASP A 89 8.32 1.70 7.18
N VAL A 90 7.65 0.55 7.01
CA VAL A 90 7.22 -0.34 8.12
C VAL A 90 8.38 -0.70 9.05
N ASP A 91 9.60 -0.87 8.50
CA ASP A 91 10.79 -1.14 9.31
C ASP A 91 11.14 0.02 10.25
N GLN A 92 11.04 1.28 9.77
CA GLN A 92 11.28 2.47 10.60
C GLN A 92 10.22 2.61 11.69
N ILE A 93 8.95 2.31 11.36
CA ILE A 93 7.85 2.29 12.32
C ILE A 93 8.14 1.26 13.43
N SER A 94 8.59 0.05 13.05
CA SER A 94 8.93 -0.99 14.04
C SER A 94 10.06 -0.56 14.99
N LEU A 95 11.02 0.18 14.47
CA LEU A 95 12.20 0.63 15.21
C LEU A 95 11.83 1.78 16.16
N ALA A 96 11.02 2.73 15.69
CA ALA A 96 10.48 3.82 16.51
C ALA A 96 9.62 3.30 17.67
N ILE A 97 8.77 2.28 17.41
CA ILE A 97 7.95 1.67 18.46
C ILE A 97 8.83 0.97 19.50
N LYS A 98 9.85 0.21 19.08
CA LYS A 98 10.76 -0.49 19.98
C LYS A 98 11.58 0.46 20.87
N ASN A 99 12.03 1.58 20.30
CA ASN A 99 12.80 2.60 21.06
C ASN A 99 11.98 3.32 22.13
N HIS A 100 10.65 3.33 22.03
CA HIS A 100 9.78 3.94 23.05
C HIS A 100 9.26 2.95 24.10
N LEU A 101 9.27 1.65 23.81
CA LEU A 101 8.82 0.60 24.73
C LEU A 101 9.95 0.00 25.58
N GLY A 102 11.21 0.17 25.17
CA GLY A 102 12.41 -0.24 25.92
C GLY A 102 13.09 0.93 26.60
#